data_AF-A0A1N6GA89-F1
#
_entry.id   AF-A0A1N6GA89-F1
#
_cell.length_a   1.000
_cell.length_b   1.000
_cell.length_c   1.000
_cell.angle_alpha   90.00
_cell.angle_beta   90.00
_cell.angle_gamma   90.00
#
_symmetry.space_group_name_H-M   'P 1'
#
loop_
_entity.id
_entity.type
_entity.pdbx_description
1 polymer ?
#
loop_
_entity_poly.entity_id
_entity_poly.type
_entity_poly.pdbx_seq_one_letter_code
_entity_poly.pdbx_strand_id
1 'polypeptide(L)'
;MLSRRRVLQYAGALAAMAATPVCIRAAESADITGRLARYMVAARNNPLPDPVLLECKHRILDTFGAMVSGSRMKPGEMAVHYVQGLGGTPQASVIGASFRTTTVNAALANAMCAHSDETDDFEPVTKAHPGSSVVPAALAMAESEGRSGQDFIRAVALGYDLACRLLMALGPDLVRGSHRSAEGTASTFGALGAAASLAQLDERGMRFAISYSAQQVSGRANQQAGDGGGHS
;
A
#
# COMPACT_ATOMS: atom_id res chain seq x y z
N MET A 1 18.89 15.42 59.67
CA MET A 1 19.43 16.79 59.54
C MET A 1 20.19 16.91 58.24
N LEU A 2 19.61 17.59 57.24
CA LEU A 2 20.21 17.76 55.90
C LEU A 2 21.28 18.87 55.97
N SER A 3 22.51 18.52 55.57
CA SER A 3 23.66 19.44 55.59
C SER A 3 23.54 20.54 54.53
N ARG A 4 23.90 21.78 54.90
CA ARG A 4 23.94 23.00 54.07
C ARG A 4 24.68 22.83 52.72
N ARG A 5 25.52 21.79 52.58
CA ARG A 5 26.22 21.47 51.31
C ARG A 5 25.35 20.83 50.22
N ARG A 6 24.22 20.21 50.55
CA ARG A 6 23.32 19.60 49.53
C ARG A 6 22.31 20.57 48.93
N VAL A 7 22.00 21.68 49.59
CA VAL A 7 21.04 22.68 49.09
C VAL A 7 21.63 23.50 47.93
N LEU A 8 22.95 23.72 47.93
CA LEU A 8 23.64 24.46 46.86
C LEU A 8 23.92 23.65 45.59
N GLN A 9 23.90 22.31 45.66
CA GLN A 9 24.02 21.46 44.46
C GLN A 9 22.71 21.39 43.64
N TYR A 10 21.56 21.72 44.24
CA TYR A 10 20.29 21.80 43.53
C TYR A 10 19.94 23.20 43.02
N ALA A 11 20.63 24.26 43.50
CA ALA A 11 20.40 25.63 43.04
C ALA A 11 21.09 25.97 41.70
N GLY A 12 22.04 25.14 41.25
CA GLY A 12 22.80 25.35 40.00
C GLY A 12 22.18 24.71 38.74
N ALA A 13 21.10 23.94 38.86
CA ALA A 13 20.50 23.20 37.75
C ALA A 13 19.20 23.82 37.20
N LEU A 14 18.93 25.09 37.51
CA LEU A 14 17.75 25.83 37.06
C LEU A 14 18.06 26.95 36.05
N ALA A 15 19.28 26.99 35.52
CA ALA A 15 19.70 28.00 34.55
C ALA A 15 20.34 27.37 33.30
N ALA A 16 19.53 26.70 32.47
CA ALA A 16 19.77 26.49 31.02
C ALA A 16 18.57 25.83 30.29
N MET A 17 17.33 26.07 30.74
CA MET A 17 16.11 25.57 30.06
C MET A 17 15.29 26.73 29.47
N ALA A 18 15.96 27.79 29.04
CA ALA A 18 15.34 28.90 28.32
C ALA A 18 16.02 29.06 26.97
N ALA A 19 15.23 28.79 25.91
CA ALA A 19 15.46 29.20 24.54
C ALA A 19 16.78 28.75 23.90
N THR A 20 16.98 27.44 23.75
CA THR A 20 17.39 27.01 22.41
C THR A 20 16.14 27.19 21.54
N PRO A 21 16.17 28.01 20.47
CA PRO A 21 15.20 27.77 19.43
C PRO A 21 15.47 26.31 19.05
N VAL A 22 14.47 25.46 19.19
CA VAL A 22 14.34 24.33 18.29
C VAL A 22 14.25 25.02 16.93
N CYS A 23 15.41 25.35 16.36
CA CYS A 23 15.57 25.55 14.95
C CYS A 23 15.32 24.15 14.45
N ILE A 24 14.02 23.88 14.27
CA ILE A 24 13.50 22.74 13.57
C ILE A 24 14.44 22.62 12.37
N ARG A 25 14.98 21.41 12.14
CA ARG A 25 15.55 21.03 10.85
C ARG A 25 14.46 21.10 9.76
N ALA A 26 13.77 22.24 9.65
CA ALA A 26 12.63 22.50 8.78
C ALA A 26 13.07 22.70 7.33
N ALA A 27 14.37 22.85 7.10
CA ALA A 27 14.92 23.03 5.76
C ALA A 27 15.15 21.71 5.01
N GLU A 28 15.17 20.55 5.70
CA GLU A 28 15.23 19.21 5.05
C GLU A 28 13.86 18.49 5.00
N SER A 29 12.86 19.00 5.73
CA SER A 29 11.46 18.56 5.66
C SER A 29 10.69 19.18 4.47
N ALA A 30 11.40 19.69 3.46
CA ALA A 30 10.82 20.35 2.31
C ALA A 30 10.03 19.34 1.45
N ASP A 31 8.69 19.43 1.52
CA ASP A 31 7.74 18.84 0.58
C ASP A 31 7.91 17.32 0.32
N ILE A 32 7.79 16.50 1.37
CA ILE A 32 7.89 15.04 1.27
C ILE A 32 6.87 14.47 0.27
N THR A 33 5.62 14.92 0.33
CA THR A 33 4.57 14.48 -0.60
C THR A 33 4.93 14.82 -2.04
N GLY A 34 5.48 16.01 -2.31
CA GLY A 34 5.94 16.37 -3.64
C GLY A 34 7.16 15.60 -4.09
N ARG A 35 8.11 15.31 -3.19
CA ARG A 35 9.25 14.42 -3.50
C ARG A 35 8.77 13.04 -3.93
N LEU A 36 7.79 12.47 -3.22
CA LEU A 36 7.19 11.19 -3.56
C LEU A 36 6.44 11.25 -4.90
N ALA A 37 5.63 12.30 -5.11
CA ALA A 37 4.91 12.51 -6.37
C ALA A 37 5.84 12.62 -7.58
N ARG A 38 6.93 13.40 -7.47
CA ARG A 38 7.96 13.51 -8.53
C ARG A 38 8.66 12.18 -8.78
N TYR A 39 8.96 11.42 -7.72
CA TYR A 39 9.48 10.08 -7.85
C TYR A 39 8.53 9.16 -8.63
N MET A 40 7.23 9.14 -8.30
CA MET A 40 6.23 8.32 -9.00
C MET A 40 6.14 8.69 -10.49
N VAL A 41 6.11 9.98 -10.81
CA VAL A 41 6.10 10.46 -12.22
C VAL A 41 7.36 10.01 -12.98
N ALA A 42 8.52 10.11 -12.36
CA ALA A 42 9.78 9.69 -12.97
C ALA A 42 9.86 8.17 -13.12
N ALA A 43 9.53 7.42 -12.07
CA ALA A 43 9.60 5.96 -12.03
C ALA A 43 8.75 5.29 -13.11
N ARG A 44 7.57 5.86 -13.44
CA ARG A 44 6.69 5.38 -14.53
C ARG A 44 7.43 5.17 -15.85
N ASN A 45 8.38 6.05 -16.18
CA ASN A 45 9.06 6.05 -17.47
C ASN A 45 10.43 5.37 -17.41
N ASN A 46 10.93 5.05 -16.21
CA ASN A 46 12.25 4.47 -16.06
C ASN A 46 12.22 2.98 -16.48
N PRO A 47 13.24 2.52 -17.22
CA PRO A 47 13.40 1.09 -17.43
C PRO A 47 13.68 0.39 -16.10
N LEU A 48 13.06 -0.76 -15.90
CA LEU A 48 13.37 -1.61 -14.77
C LEU A 48 14.69 -2.35 -15.05
N PRO A 49 15.60 -2.47 -14.07
CA PRO A 49 16.74 -3.39 -14.19
C PRO A 49 16.25 -4.80 -14.49
N ASP A 50 16.99 -5.57 -15.30
CA ASP A 50 16.57 -6.91 -15.75
C ASP A 50 16.16 -7.86 -14.60
N PRO A 51 16.88 -7.91 -13.45
CA PRO A 51 16.45 -8.73 -12.32
C PRO A 51 15.09 -8.29 -11.75
N VAL A 52 14.84 -6.99 -11.67
CA VAL A 52 13.58 -6.42 -11.17
C VAL A 52 12.44 -6.71 -12.15
N LEU A 53 12.71 -6.59 -13.44
CA LEU A 53 11.76 -6.91 -14.50
C LEU A 53 11.33 -8.39 -14.44
N LEU A 54 12.29 -9.30 -14.25
CA LEU A 54 12.02 -10.73 -14.13
C LEU A 54 11.16 -11.03 -12.90
N GLU A 55 11.55 -10.53 -11.73
CA GLU A 55 10.78 -10.72 -10.49
C GLU A 55 9.37 -10.13 -10.59
N CYS A 56 9.22 -8.95 -11.19
CA CYS A 56 7.91 -8.36 -11.40
C CYS A 56 7.00 -9.25 -12.27
N LYS A 57 7.54 -9.88 -13.32
CA LYS A 57 6.79 -10.84 -14.13
C LYS A 57 6.38 -12.08 -13.34
N HIS A 58 7.25 -12.59 -12.46
CA HIS A 58 6.92 -13.71 -11.59
C HIS A 58 5.77 -13.35 -10.63
N ARG A 59 5.82 -12.18 -9.98
CA ARG A 59 4.75 -11.73 -9.08
C ARG A 59 3.42 -11.50 -9.79
N ILE A 60 3.47 -10.96 -11.00
CA ILE A 60 2.27 -10.84 -11.86
C ILE A 60 1.68 -12.23 -12.12
N LEU A 61 2.51 -13.18 -12.59
CA LEU A 61 2.06 -14.54 -12.90
C LEU A 61 1.48 -15.25 -11.68
N ASP A 62 2.16 -15.15 -10.55
CA ASP A 62 1.73 -15.69 -9.25
C ASP A 62 0.35 -15.14 -8.86
N THR A 63 0.17 -13.81 -8.94
CA THR A 63 -1.10 -13.17 -8.62
C THR A 63 -2.23 -13.59 -9.59
N PHE A 64 -1.92 -13.80 -10.88
CA PHE A 64 -2.90 -14.37 -11.81
C PHE A 64 -3.32 -15.79 -11.41
N GLY A 65 -2.38 -16.61 -10.95
CA GLY A 65 -2.68 -17.93 -10.37
C GLY A 65 -3.62 -17.82 -9.17
N ALA A 66 -3.31 -16.92 -8.23
CA ALA A 66 -4.14 -16.66 -7.06
C ALA A 66 -5.55 -16.16 -7.43
N MET A 67 -5.67 -15.24 -8.40
CA MET A 67 -6.98 -14.77 -8.89
C MET A 67 -7.82 -15.90 -9.50
N VAL A 68 -7.21 -16.79 -10.29
CA VAL A 68 -7.93 -17.92 -10.91
C VAL A 68 -8.34 -18.96 -9.88
N SER A 69 -7.48 -19.26 -8.89
CA SER A 69 -7.83 -20.14 -7.77
C SER A 69 -8.97 -19.52 -6.94
N GLY A 70 -8.76 -18.29 -6.50
CA GLY A 70 -9.67 -17.56 -5.61
C GLY A 70 -11.00 -17.18 -6.23
N SER A 71 -11.11 -17.06 -7.56
CA SER A 71 -12.41 -16.84 -8.23
C SER A 71 -13.39 -18.01 -8.05
N ARG A 72 -12.90 -19.18 -7.61
CA ARG A 72 -13.70 -20.38 -7.29
C ARG A 72 -13.90 -20.57 -5.79
N MET A 73 -13.36 -19.66 -4.98
CA MET A 73 -13.53 -19.65 -3.54
C MET A 73 -14.72 -18.76 -3.16
N LYS A 74 -15.34 -19.05 -2.01
CA LYS A 74 -16.56 -18.34 -1.59
C LYS A 74 -16.42 -16.81 -1.60
N PRO A 75 -15.32 -16.20 -1.12
CA PRO A 75 -15.17 -14.75 -1.15
C PRO A 75 -15.07 -14.20 -2.58
N GLY A 76 -14.32 -14.86 -3.46
CA GLY A 76 -14.21 -14.52 -4.88
C GLY A 76 -15.55 -14.62 -5.61
N GLU A 77 -16.27 -15.73 -5.44
CA GLU A 77 -17.62 -15.90 -6.00
C GLU A 77 -18.56 -14.77 -5.58
N MET A 78 -18.56 -14.43 -4.28
CA MET A 78 -19.39 -13.35 -3.74
C MET A 78 -19.00 -11.98 -4.32
N ALA A 79 -17.70 -11.71 -4.47
CA ALA A 79 -17.23 -10.46 -5.06
C ALA A 79 -17.62 -10.34 -6.55
N VAL A 80 -17.48 -11.43 -7.32
CA VAL A 80 -17.88 -11.49 -8.73
C VAL A 80 -19.39 -11.25 -8.87
N HIS A 81 -20.21 -11.92 -8.06
CA HIS A 81 -21.66 -11.71 -8.06
C HIS A 81 -22.04 -10.29 -7.64
N TYR A 82 -21.36 -9.73 -6.64
CA TYR A 82 -21.59 -8.36 -6.18
C TYR A 82 -21.38 -7.35 -7.31
N VAL A 83 -20.23 -7.39 -7.98
CA VAL A 83 -19.94 -6.44 -9.06
C VAL A 83 -20.79 -6.67 -10.30
N GLN A 84 -21.21 -7.91 -10.56
CA GLN A 84 -22.15 -8.22 -11.63
C GLN A 84 -23.53 -7.57 -11.38
N GLY A 85 -23.99 -7.57 -10.13
CA GLY A 85 -25.23 -6.90 -9.72
C GLY A 85 -25.18 -5.37 -9.81
N LEU A 86 -23.99 -4.77 -9.63
CA LEU A 86 -23.79 -3.33 -9.85
C LEU A 86 -23.80 -2.95 -11.34
N GLY A 87 -23.41 -3.85 -12.23
CA GLY A 87 -23.30 -3.61 -13.67
C GLY A 87 -22.27 -2.53 -14.02
N GLY A 88 -22.58 -1.69 -15.01
CA GLY A 88 -21.76 -0.57 -15.45
C GLY A 88 -21.06 -0.77 -16.78
N THR A 89 -20.36 0.27 -17.24
CA THR A 89 -19.70 0.31 -18.55
C THR A 89 -18.57 -0.72 -18.64
N PRO A 90 -18.48 -1.52 -19.72
CA PRO A 90 -17.48 -2.59 -19.85
C PRO A 90 -16.07 -2.04 -20.16
N GLN A 91 -15.34 -1.65 -19.11
CA GLN A 91 -14.01 -1.04 -19.19
C GLN A 91 -12.88 -2.05 -18.90
N ALA A 92 -13.10 -3.00 -18.00
CA ALA A 92 -12.09 -3.96 -17.57
C ALA A 92 -12.72 -5.33 -17.25
N SER A 93 -11.91 -6.37 -17.38
CA SER A 93 -12.26 -7.78 -17.27
C SER A 93 -12.25 -8.25 -15.82
N VAL A 94 -13.18 -9.15 -15.48
CA VAL A 94 -13.19 -9.86 -14.20
C VAL A 94 -12.62 -11.26 -14.42
N ILE A 95 -11.50 -11.56 -13.78
CA ILE A 95 -10.80 -12.85 -13.88
C ILE A 95 -11.68 -13.96 -13.30
N GLY A 96 -11.72 -15.10 -13.99
CA GLY A 96 -12.61 -16.21 -13.64
C GLY A 96 -14.07 -16.02 -14.07
N ALA A 97 -14.41 -14.89 -14.70
CA ALA A 97 -15.75 -14.62 -15.23
C ALA A 97 -15.72 -14.26 -16.72
N SER A 98 -16.87 -14.33 -17.39
CA SER A 98 -17.02 -14.03 -18.82
C SER A 98 -17.70 -12.68 -19.07
N PHE A 99 -17.35 -11.65 -18.29
CA PHE A 99 -17.87 -10.29 -18.46
C PHE A 99 -16.84 -9.21 -18.13
N ARG A 100 -17.15 -7.98 -18.58
CA ARG A 100 -16.43 -6.76 -18.25
C ARG A 100 -17.36 -5.81 -17.48
N THR A 101 -16.79 -5.00 -16.59
CA THR A 101 -17.50 -3.99 -15.79
C THR A 101 -16.64 -2.72 -15.71
N THR A 102 -17.03 -1.76 -14.87
CA THR A 102 -16.26 -0.55 -14.64
C THR A 102 -14.89 -0.88 -14.09
N THR A 103 -13.92 0.00 -14.33
CA THR A 103 -12.53 -0.18 -13.91
C THR A 103 -12.40 -0.47 -12.41
N VAL A 104 -13.12 0.28 -11.58
CA VAL A 104 -13.10 0.13 -10.11
C VAL A 104 -13.72 -1.21 -9.68
N ASN A 105 -14.83 -1.61 -10.31
CA ASN A 105 -15.50 -2.88 -9.99
C ASN A 105 -14.65 -4.08 -10.39
N ALA A 106 -13.99 -4.02 -11.56
CA ALA A 106 -13.09 -5.07 -12.00
C ALA A 106 -11.89 -5.19 -11.06
N ALA A 107 -11.27 -4.07 -10.67
CA ALA A 107 -10.17 -4.07 -9.70
C ALA A 107 -10.60 -4.66 -8.35
N LEU A 108 -11.80 -4.30 -7.85
CA LEU A 108 -12.36 -4.82 -6.60
C LEU A 108 -12.57 -6.35 -6.66
N ALA A 109 -13.26 -6.84 -7.68
CA ALA A 109 -13.55 -8.27 -7.80
C ALA A 109 -12.26 -9.09 -7.99
N ASN A 110 -11.34 -8.61 -8.81
CA ASN A 110 -10.06 -9.27 -9.05
C ASN A 110 -9.18 -9.26 -7.79
N ALA A 111 -9.17 -8.19 -7.00
CA ALA A 111 -8.44 -8.14 -5.73
C ALA A 111 -9.02 -9.10 -4.68
N MET A 112 -10.35 -9.17 -4.59
CA MET A 112 -11.00 -10.16 -3.74
C MET A 112 -10.64 -11.58 -4.16
N CYS A 113 -10.62 -11.88 -5.46
CA CYS A 113 -10.18 -13.18 -5.95
C CYS A 113 -8.71 -13.44 -5.62
N ALA A 114 -7.82 -12.46 -5.85
CA ALA A 114 -6.39 -12.61 -5.61
C ALA A 114 -6.06 -12.97 -4.15
N HIS A 115 -6.82 -12.43 -3.19
CA HIS A 115 -6.58 -12.67 -1.76
C HIS A 115 -7.48 -13.76 -1.15
N SER A 116 -8.35 -14.41 -1.93
CA SER A 116 -9.36 -15.35 -1.39
C SER A 116 -8.78 -16.66 -0.85
N ASP A 117 -7.66 -17.10 -1.44
CA ASP A 117 -7.03 -18.40 -1.16
C ASP A 117 -5.77 -18.26 -0.28
N GLU A 118 -5.37 -17.02 0.05
CA GLU A 118 -4.14 -16.67 0.77
C GLU A 118 -2.87 -17.34 0.17
N THR A 119 -2.91 -17.65 -1.13
CA THR A 119 -1.80 -18.19 -1.93
C THR A 119 -1.03 -17.09 -2.67
N ASP A 120 -1.47 -15.85 -2.53
CA ASP A 120 -0.81 -14.66 -3.03
C ASP A 120 0.52 -14.38 -2.34
N ASP A 121 1.32 -13.54 -2.98
CA ASP A 121 2.67 -13.26 -2.54
C ASP A 121 2.74 -12.56 -1.17
N PHE A 122 3.88 -12.72 -0.50
CA PHE A 122 4.11 -12.19 0.83
C PHE A 122 5.46 -11.47 0.91
N GLU A 123 5.47 -10.25 1.44
CA GLU A 123 6.70 -9.50 1.73
C GLU A 123 7.06 -9.64 3.23
N PRO A 124 8.16 -10.33 3.58
CA PRO A 124 8.41 -10.72 4.98
C PRO A 124 8.64 -9.57 5.96
N VAL A 125 9.20 -8.44 5.53
CA VAL A 125 9.55 -7.32 6.42
C VAL A 125 8.29 -6.59 6.89
N THR A 126 7.46 -6.22 5.93
CA THR A 126 6.22 -5.47 6.11
C THR A 126 5.04 -6.37 6.45
N LYS A 127 5.14 -7.67 6.16
CA LYS A 127 4.07 -8.67 6.25
C LYS A 127 2.83 -8.30 5.43
N ALA A 128 3.05 -7.63 4.30
CA ALA A 128 2.00 -7.25 3.38
C ALA A 128 1.94 -8.25 2.22
N HIS A 129 0.82 -8.21 1.50
CA HIS A 129 0.56 -8.99 0.30
C HIS A 129 0.32 -8.06 -0.91
N PRO A 130 1.36 -7.38 -1.44
CA PRO A 130 1.16 -6.32 -2.42
C PRO A 130 0.52 -6.80 -3.72
N GLY A 131 0.77 -8.04 -4.15
CA GLY A 131 0.24 -8.59 -5.39
C GLY A 131 -1.27 -8.54 -5.44
N SER A 132 -1.90 -8.91 -4.32
CA SER A 132 -3.35 -9.04 -4.16
C SER A 132 -4.16 -7.78 -4.51
N SER A 133 -3.55 -6.60 -4.45
CA SER A 133 -4.20 -5.33 -4.77
C SER A 133 -3.53 -4.59 -5.92
N VAL A 134 -2.20 -4.64 -6.01
CA VAL A 134 -1.43 -3.92 -7.04
C VAL A 134 -1.71 -4.49 -8.42
N VAL A 135 -1.64 -5.81 -8.59
CA VAL A 135 -1.81 -6.43 -9.91
C VAL A 135 -3.25 -6.29 -10.42
N PRO A 136 -4.31 -6.53 -9.61
CA PRO A 136 -5.69 -6.27 -10.01
C PRO A 136 -5.98 -4.83 -10.40
N ALA A 137 -5.49 -3.86 -9.61
CA ALA A 137 -5.66 -2.44 -9.92
C ALA A 137 -4.92 -2.05 -11.21
N ALA A 138 -3.70 -2.55 -11.38
CA ALA A 138 -2.91 -2.32 -12.58
C ALA A 138 -3.57 -2.93 -13.82
N LEU A 139 -4.11 -4.15 -13.71
CA LEU A 139 -4.77 -4.84 -14.82
C LEU A 139 -6.00 -4.08 -15.28
N ALA A 140 -6.88 -3.71 -14.34
CA ALA A 140 -8.10 -2.99 -14.67
C ALA A 140 -7.81 -1.63 -15.32
N MET A 141 -6.84 -0.89 -14.78
CA MET A 141 -6.43 0.41 -15.33
C MET A 141 -5.73 0.29 -16.67
N ALA A 142 -4.91 -0.76 -16.88
CA ALA A 142 -4.23 -0.96 -18.15
C ALA A 142 -5.23 -1.28 -19.27
N GLU A 143 -6.26 -2.09 -18.99
CA GLU A 143 -7.33 -2.37 -19.94
C GLU A 143 -8.19 -1.13 -20.23
N SER A 144 -8.57 -0.37 -19.19
CA SER A 144 -9.43 0.80 -19.36
C SER A 144 -8.75 1.95 -20.12
N GLU A 145 -7.46 2.15 -19.88
CA GLU A 145 -6.65 3.22 -20.48
C GLU A 145 -5.91 2.76 -21.76
N GLY A 146 -6.07 1.50 -22.18
CA GLY A 146 -5.41 0.95 -23.37
C GLY A 146 -3.88 0.94 -23.30
N ARG A 147 -3.32 0.64 -22.11
CA ARG A 147 -1.87 0.68 -21.85
C ARG A 147 -1.16 -0.58 -22.32
N SER A 148 0.12 -0.43 -22.64
CA SER A 148 0.94 -1.55 -23.07
C SER A 148 1.28 -2.49 -21.92
N GLY A 149 1.66 -3.75 -22.24
CA GLY A 149 2.17 -4.67 -21.23
C GLY A 149 3.43 -4.15 -20.52
N GLN A 150 4.24 -3.32 -21.19
CA GLN A 150 5.41 -2.71 -20.56
C GLN A 150 5.01 -1.63 -19.53
N ASP A 151 4.00 -0.83 -19.83
CA ASP A 151 3.45 0.14 -18.88
C ASP A 151 2.82 -0.55 -17.68
N PHE A 152 2.08 -1.65 -17.92
CA PHE A 152 1.51 -2.50 -16.89
C PHE A 152 2.59 -3.02 -15.93
N ILE A 153 3.67 -3.62 -16.44
CA ILE A 153 4.77 -4.14 -15.62
C ILE A 153 5.44 -3.02 -14.80
N ARG A 154 5.72 -1.87 -15.41
CA ARG A 154 6.31 -0.72 -14.69
C ARG A 154 5.37 -0.19 -13.60
N ALA A 155 4.08 -0.14 -13.86
CA ALA A 155 3.07 0.29 -12.91
C ALA A 155 2.96 -0.69 -11.72
N VAL A 156 3.01 -1.99 -11.97
CA VAL A 156 3.07 -3.01 -10.91
C VAL A 156 4.32 -2.81 -10.06
N ALA A 157 5.49 -2.66 -10.68
CA ALA A 157 6.73 -2.42 -9.94
C ALA A 157 6.66 -1.16 -9.05
N LEU A 158 6.09 -0.06 -9.55
CA LEU A 158 5.88 1.15 -8.75
C LEU A 158 4.86 0.94 -7.61
N GLY A 159 3.79 0.19 -7.86
CA GLY A 159 2.82 -0.15 -6.82
C GLY A 159 3.43 -0.96 -5.68
N TYR A 160 4.21 -2.00 -6.00
CA TYR A 160 4.97 -2.78 -5.03
C TYR A 160 5.92 -1.89 -4.21
N ASP A 161 6.67 -1.02 -4.90
CA ASP A 161 7.61 -0.11 -4.25
C ASP A 161 6.91 0.81 -3.23
N LEU A 162 5.74 1.36 -3.57
CA LEU A 162 4.97 2.19 -2.64
C LEU A 162 4.37 1.38 -1.48
N ALA A 163 3.81 0.22 -1.76
CA ALA A 163 3.22 -0.65 -0.74
C ALA A 163 4.24 -0.99 0.35
N CYS A 164 5.44 -1.40 -0.05
CA CYS A 164 6.51 -1.77 0.87
C CYS A 164 7.15 -0.55 1.55
N ARG A 165 7.57 0.47 0.79
CA ARG A 165 8.30 1.62 1.35
C ARG A 165 7.46 2.43 2.32
N LEU A 166 6.15 2.55 2.08
CA LEU A 166 5.28 3.29 2.99
C LEU A 166 5.13 2.56 4.33
N LEU A 167 4.93 1.24 4.32
CA LEU A 167 4.89 0.47 5.56
C LEU A 167 6.22 0.49 6.31
N MET A 168 7.35 0.42 5.59
CA MET A 168 8.66 0.60 6.19
C MET A 168 8.80 1.97 6.85
N ALA A 169 8.33 3.05 6.20
CA ALA A 169 8.39 4.41 6.73
C ALA A 169 7.50 4.63 7.96
N LEU A 170 6.36 3.93 8.03
CA LEU A 170 5.47 3.95 9.21
C LEU A 170 6.02 3.14 10.39
N GLY A 171 7.02 2.30 10.15
CA GLY A 171 7.52 1.33 11.13
C GLY A 171 6.63 0.08 11.15
N PRO A 172 7.05 -1.03 10.53
CA PRO A 172 6.23 -2.24 10.45
C PRO A 172 5.79 -2.77 11.82
N ASP A 173 6.66 -2.70 12.83
CA ASP A 173 6.33 -3.07 14.21
C ASP A 173 5.27 -2.17 14.85
N LEU A 174 5.33 -0.86 14.58
CA LEU A 174 4.36 0.09 15.08
C LEU A 174 2.98 -0.14 14.46
N VAL A 175 2.93 -0.38 13.14
CA VAL A 175 1.68 -0.71 12.45
C VAL A 175 1.06 -1.97 13.05
N ARG A 176 1.85 -3.04 13.23
CA ARG A 176 1.41 -4.29 13.87
C ARG A 176 0.89 -4.08 15.30
N GLY A 177 1.54 -3.22 16.08
CA GLY A 177 1.10 -2.88 17.43
C GLY A 177 -0.18 -2.04 17.50
N SER A 178 -0.61 -1.44 16.38
CA SER A 178 -1.65 -0.40 16.37
C SER A 178 -3.08 -0.89 16.10
N HIS A 179 -3.36 -2.21 16.15
CA HIS A 179 -4.60 -2.85 15.68
C HIS A 179 -5.01 -2.53 14.22
N ARG A 180 -4.19 -1.77 13.49
CA ARG A 180 -4.40 -1.45 12.07
C ARG A 180 -3.83 -2.58 11.24
N SER A 181 -4.54 -2.94 10.18
CA SER A 181 -3.99 -3.91 9.23
C SER A 181 -2.85 -3.26 8.44
N ALA A 182 -1.71 -3.95 8.36
CA ALA A 182 -0.63 -3.59 7.44
C ALA A 182 -1.14 -3.61 5.99
N GLU A 183 -1.99 -4.61 5.69
CA GLU A 183 -2.60 -4.82 4.38
C GLU A 183 -3.42 -3.60 3.94
N GLY A 184 -4.19 -3.00 4.84
CA GLY A 184 -5.00 -1.82 4.53
C GLY A 184 -4.19 -0.65 3.98
N THR A 185 -3.01 -0.41 4.54
CA THR A 185 -2.12 0.66 4.09
C THR A 185 -1.36 0.25 2.81
N ALA A 186 -0.77 -0.94 2.80
CA ALA A 186 0.00 -1.45 1.67
C ALA A 186 -0.85 -1.51 0.41
N SER A 187 -2.03 -2.11 0.51
CA SER A 187 -2.92 -2.32 -0.62
C SER A 187 -3.44 -1.00 -1.19
N THR A 188 -3.85 -0.07 -0.33
CA THR A 188 -4.37 1.24 -0.79
C THR A 188 -3.29 2.04 -1.54
N PHE A 189 -2.07 2.10 -0.99
CA PHE A 189 -1.00 2.89 -1.60
C PHE A 189 -0.31 2.18 -2.77
N GLY A 190 -0.27 0.85 -2.75
CA GLY A 190 0.20 0.06 -3.88
C GLY A 190 -0.73 0.18 -5.08
N ALA A 191 -2.04 -0.02 -4.87
CA ALA A 191 -3.06 0.16 -5.91
C ALA A 191 -3.04 1.60 -6.46
N LEU A 192 -2.90 2.61 -5.59
CA LEU A 192 -2.68 4.00 -6.01
C LEU A 192 -1.46 4.12 -6.95
N GLY A 193 -0.30 3.59 -6.54
CA GLY A 193 0.94 3.71 -7.32
C GLY A 193 0.78 3.17 -8.74
N ALA A 194 0.18 1.99 -8.86
CA ALA A 194 -0.10 1.39 -10.16
C ALA A 194 -1.15 2.18 -10.96
N ALA A 195 -2.30 2.46 -10.36
CA ALA A 195 -3.42 3.11 -11.06
C ALA A 195 -3.08 4.54 -11.51
N ALA A 196 -2.47 5.34 -10.63
CA ALA A 196 -2.08 6.72 -10.95
C ALA A 196 -0.97 6.77 -12.02
N SER A 197 -0.09 5.77 -12.04
CA SER A 197 0.93 5.63 -13.09
C SER A 197 0.30 5.37 -14.46
N LEU A 198 -0.65 4.43 -14.52
CA LEU A 198 -1.36 4.07 -15.76
C LEU A 198 -2.33 5.15 -16.23
N ALA A 199 -2.92 5.93 -15.31
CA ALA A 199 -3.67 7.14 -15.62
C ALA A 199 -2.78 8.30 -16.10
N GLN A 200 -1.45 8.13 -16.09
CA GLN A 200 -0.46 9.14 -16.46
C GLN A 200 -0.62 10.48 -15.71
N LEU A 201 -0.96 10.42 -14.41
CA LEU A 201 -1.08 11.65 -13.62
C LEU A 201 0.25 12.42 -13.60
N ASP A 202 0.12 13.75 -13.64
CA ASP A 202 1.23 14.68 -13.42
C ASP A 202 1.56 14.78 -11.92
N GLU A 203 2.58 15.56 -11.56
CA GLU A 203 2.98 15.72 -10.16
C GLU A 203 1.81 16.18 -9.28
N ARG A 204 0.97 17.10 -9.78
CA ARG A 204 -0.17 17.62 -9.04
C ARG A 204 -1.23 16.55 -8.83
N GLY A 205 -1.57 15.79 -9.87
CA GLY A 205 -2.49 14.67 -9.80
C GLY A 205 -2.01 13.59 -8.84
N MET A 206 -0.71 13.27 -8.85
CA MET A 206 -0.12 12.32 -7.90
C MET A 206 -0.24 12.79 -6.45
N ARG A 207 -0.02 14.08 -6.16
CA ARG A 207 -0.21 14.65 -4.81
C ARG A 207 -1.65 14.50 -4.33
N PHE A 208 -2.63 14.79 -5.20
CA PHE A 208 -4.04 14.62 -4.86
C PHE A 208 -4.40 13.15 -4.64
N ALA A 209 -3.94 12.27 -5.52
CA ALA A 209 -4.15 10.83 -5.38
C ALA A 209 -3.62 10.34 -4.02
N ILE A 210 -2.38 10.69 -3.66
CA ILE A 210 -1.78 10.35 -2.35
C ILE A 210 -2.68 10.82 -1.19
N SER A 211 -3.20 12.04 -1.29
CA SER A 211 -4.02 12.67 -0.25
C SER A 211 -5.39 12.01 -0.10
N TYR A 212 -6.01 11.59 -1.20
CA TYR A 212 -7.29 10.87 -1.17
C TYR A 212 -7.11 9.41 -0.74
N SER A 213 -6.03 8.75 -1.14
CA SER A 213 -5.72 7.39 -0.69
C SER A 213 -5.48 7.33 0.81
N ALA A 214 -4.78 8.31 1.38
CA ALA A 214 -4.60 8.39 2.84
C ALA A 214 -5.93 8.40 3.61
N GLN A 215 -7.00 8.97 3.03
CA GLN A 215 -8.33 9.01 3.63
C GLN A 215 -9.14 7.71 3.44
N GLN A 216 -8.73 6.85 2.50
CA GLN A 216 -9.41 5.59 2.19
C GLN A 216 -8.79 4.38 2.90
N VAL A 217 -7.60 4.53 3.48
CA VAL A 217 -6.97 3.45 4.25
C VAL A 217 -7.89 3.00 5.38
N SER A 218 -8.21 1.72 5.38
CA SER A 218 -9.04 1.07 6.40
C SER A 218 -8.58 -0.38 6.60
N GLY A 219 -9.19 -1.08 7.55
CA GLY A 219 -8.83 -2.46 7.89
C GLY A 219 -8.21 -2.57 9.28
N ARG A 220 -8.67 -3.56 10.04
CA ARG A 220 -8.19 -3.84 11.39
C ARG A 220 -7.55 -5.21 11.43
N ALA A 221 -6.38 -5.30 12.05
CA ALA A 221 -5.84 -6.59 12.44
C ALA A 221 -6.61 -7.05 13.69
N ASN A 222 -7.27 -8.20 13.61
CA ASN A 222 -7.92 -8.76 14.78
C ASN A 222 -6.82 -9.27 15.73
N GLN A 223 -6.74 -8.74 16.96
CA GLN A 223 -5.84 -9.29 17.98
C GLN A 223 -6.46 -10.60 18.50
N GLN A 224 -6.14 -11.71 17.85
CA GLN A 224 -6.23 -13.05 18.44
C GLN A 224 -4.84 -13.69 18.39
N ALA A 225 -3.97 -13.21 19.28
CA ALA A 225 -2.73 -13.88 19.62
C ALA A 225 -2.45 -13.67 21.11
N GLY A 226 -3.10 -14.50 21.94
CA GLY A 226 -2.55 -15.03 23.18
C GLY A 226 -2.42 -14.10 24.38
N ASP A 227 -3.52 -13.90 25.12
CA ASP A 227 -3.43 -13.96 26.58
C ASP A 227 -3.28 -15.44 26.97
N GLY A 228 -2.04 -15.93 26.87
CA GLY A 228 -1.59 -17.17 27.50
C GLY A 228 -1.39 -16.98 29.01
N GLY A 229 -2.40 -16.45 29.70
CA GLY A 229 -2.34 -16.03 31.10
C GLY A 229 -3.32 -16.77 32.00
N GLY A 230 -2.89 -17.93 32.52
CA GLY A 230 -3.31 -18.44 33.83
C GLY A 230 -4.72 -19.01 33.94
N HIS A 231 -4.85 -20.33 33.77
CA HIS A 231 -5.74 -21.13 34.61
C HIS A 231 -4.84 -22.11 35.37
N SER A 232 -4.55 -21.76 36.62
CA SER A 232 -4.18 -22.68 37.70
C SER A 232 -5.46 -23.10 38.42
#